data_AF-A0A1W2CF86-F1
#
_entry.id   AF-A0A1W2CF86-F1
#
_cell.length_a   1.000
_cell.length_b   1.000
_cell.length_c   1.000
_cell.angle_alpha   90.00
_cell.angle_beta   90.00
_cell.angle_gamma   90.00
#
_symmetry.space_group_name_H-M   'P 1'
#
loop_
_entity.id
_entity.type
_entity.pdbx_description
1 polymer ?
#
loop_
_entity_poly.entity_id
_entity_poly.type
_entity_poly.pdbx_seq_one_letter_code
_entity_poly.pdbx_strand_id
1 'polypeptide(L)'
;MNSIKKVISLISALILILGCTCAFAEGDEWSCPDCGAANKTNFCTKCGAKKPEEIICPDCGTKYPADSDAVFCGNCGAKLKQYAAAAIKYEGEGFTTPEEALTCYMEGLKNLNFEQMLSAFAWETQLEHYDLKAYFERVGVYQLTMRPRMPFANDFMFSANVNVMRSNQADLIYRSIEAYILGDDAPTKTRQGTITFQKDSNDVEVFLNKFENGRLEKLTQMTNIRFLSPDAITDNMFSSGKNPENFIKQNACYGADETVNLVGMADVGDETLYCCPTICRYGDKWYLVSVSSFTNMLIGVSNQYLAFVCGTGSLFDMIK
;
A
#
# COMPACT_ATOMS: atom_id res chain seq x y z
N MET A 1 -3.29 26.57 -73.36
CA MET A 1 -3.07 26.91 -71.92
C MET A 1 -3.80 26.03 -70.90
N ASN A 2 -4.80 25.21 -71.30
CA ASN A 2 -5.53 24.32 -70.37
C ASN A 2 -4.96 22.89 -70.22
N SER A 3 -4.13 22.41 -71.15
CA SER A 3 -3.54 21.06 -71.07
C SER A 3 -2.27 21.00 -70.19
N ILE A 4 -1.53 22.10 -70.10
CA ILE A 4 -0.30 22.19 -69.27
C ILE A 4 -0.63 22.24 -67.77
N LYS A 5 -1.74 22.91 -67.38
CA LYS A 5 -2.18 22.97 -65.98
C LYS A 5 -2.64 21.60 -65.44
N LYS A 6 -3.23 20.73 -66.29
CA LYS A 6 -3.64 19.38 -65.89
C LYS A 6 -2.44 18.44 -65.71
N VAL A 7 -1.39 18.58 -66.54
CA VAL A 7 -0.16 17.80 -66.40
C VAL A 7 0.63 18.21 -65.15
N ILE A 8 0.72 19.51 -64.85
CA ILE A 8 1.37 19.99 -63.62
C ILE A 8 0.61 19.53 -62.37
N SER A 9 -0.73 19.58 -62.38
CA SER A 9 -1.53 19.11 -61.24
C SER A 9 -1.44 17.59 -61.00
N LEU A 10 -1.23 16.78 -62.05
CA LEU A 10 -1.02 15.34 -61.93
C LEU A 10 0.40 15.00 -61.45
N ILE A 11 1.41 15.77 -61.85
CA ILE A 11 2.79 15.60 -61.37
C ILE A 11 2.92 16.02 -59.90
N SER A 12 2.23 17.08 -59.46
CA SER A 12 2.20 17.49 -58.04
C SER A 12 1.47 16.49 -57.14
N ALA A 13 0.44 15.79 -57.66
CA ALA A 13 -0.24 14.72 -56.93
C ALA A 13 0.58 13.42 -56.86
N LEU A 14 1.39 13.11 -57.89
CA LEU A 14 2.27 11.94 -57.89
C LEU A 14 3.47 12.11 -56.93
N ILE A 15 3.99 13.34 -56.79
CA ILE A 15 5.11 13.64 -55.87
C ILE A 15 4.67 13.58 -54.39
N LEU A 16 3.39 13.83 -54.10
CA LEU A 16 2.82 13.70 -52.74
C LEU A 16 2.51 12.26 -52.31
N ILE A 17 2.48 11.29 -53.24
CA ILE A 17 2.23 9.87 -52.94
C ILE A 17 3.54 9.08 -52.76
N LEU A 18 4.69 9.63 -53.18
CA LEU A 18 6.02 8.98 -53.11
C LEU A 18 6.92 9.48 -51.96
N GLY A 19 6.42 10.37 -51.08
CA GLY A 19 7.21 11.01 -50.03
C GLY A 19 6.96 10.54 -48.59
N CYS A 20 6.19 9.46 -48.38
CA CYS A 20 5.94 8.91 -47.04
C CYS A 20 6.62 7.54 -46.88
N THR A 21 7.93 7.48 -47.13
CA THR A 21 8.75 6.45 -46.49
C THR A 21 8.96 6.93 -45.06
N CYS A 22 8.07 6.52 -44.15
CA CYS A 22 8.41 6.45 -42.75
C CYS A 22 9.74 5.70 -42.67
N ALA A 23 10.81 6.40 -42.30
CA ALA A 23 12.00 5.74 -41.83
C ALA A 23 11.60 5.00 -40.56
N PHE A 24 11.12 3.77 -40.71
CA PHE A 24 11.12 2.82 -39.62
C PHE A 24 12.58 2.66 -39.25
N ALA A 25 12.97 3.23 -38.11
CA ALA A 25 14.17 2.78 -37.44
C ALA A 25 14.02 1.26 -37.33
N GLU A 26 14.91 0.52 -37.99
CA GLU A 26 15.02 -0.92 -37.82
C GLU A 26 15.41 -1.14 -36.35
N GLY A 27 14.42 -1.32 -35.49
CA GLY A 27 14.65 -1.70 -34.10
C GLY A 27 15.17 -3.13 -34.08
N ASP A 28 16.29 -3.34 -33.38
CA ASP A 28 16.86 -4.67 -33.16
C ASP A 28 15.78 -5.62 -32.62
N GLU A 29 15.66 -6.77 -33.26
CA GLU A 29 14.72 -7.82 -32.90
C GLU A 29 15.12 -8.43 -31.54
N TRP A 30 14.17 -8.51 -30.62
CA TRP A 30 14.38 -9.05 -29.27
C TRP A 30 13.29 -10.07 -28.91
N SER A 31 13.69 -11.11 -28.17
CA SER A 31 12.76 -12.11 -27.64
C SER A 31 12.23 -11.68 -26.27
N CYS A 32 10.91 -11.72 -26.09
CA CYS A 32 10.29 -11.41 -24.81
C CYS A 32 10.64 -12.47 -23.76
N PRO A 33 11.23 -12.11 -22.61
CA PRO A 33 11.61 -13.08 -21.59
C PRO A 33 10.40 -13.74 -20.93
N ASP A 34 9.26 -13.05 -20.87
CA ASP A 34 8.06 -13.56 -20.19
C ASP A 34 7.29 -14.59 -21.03
N CYS A 35 7.28 -14.44 -22.36
CA CYS A 35 6.41 -15.26 -23.23
C CYS A 35 7.09 -15.81 -24.50
N GLY A 36 8.36 -15.52 -24.72
CA GLY A 36 9.17 -16.02 -25.84
C GLY A 36 8.87 -15.42 -27.22
N ALA A 37 7.93 -14.47 -27.32
CA ALA A 37 7.59 -13.85 -28.61
C ALA A 37 8.73 -12.94 -29.11
N ALA A 38 9.03 -12.95 -30.40
CA ALA A 38 9.96 -12.01 -31.03
C ALA A 38 9.27 -10.65 -31.26
N ASN A 39 9.97 -9.55 -30.96
CA ASN A 39 9.43 -8.19 -31.01
C ASN A 39 10.46 -7.22 -31.60
N LYS A 40 9.97 -6.16 -32.25
CA LYS A 40 10.80 -5.04 -32.79
C LYS A 40 10.46 -3.68 -32.16
N THR A 41 9.51 -3.65 -31.23
CA THR A 41 9.06 -2.41 -30.56
C THR A 41 9.50 -2.40 -29.10
N ASN A 42 9.31 -1.26 -28.40
CA ASN A 42 9.66 -1.13 -26.98
C ASN A 42 8.77 -1.95 -26.03
N PHE A 43 7.72 -2.62 -26.54
CA PHE A 43 6.84 -3.49 -25.76
C PHE A 43 6.59 -4.81 -26.50
N CYS A 44 6.32 -5.86 -25.74
CA CYS A 44 5.93 -7.14 -26.28
C CYS A 44 4.51 -7.04 -26.86
N THR A 45 4.37 -7.38 -28.14
CA THR A 45 3.07 -7.35 -28.84
C THR A 45 2.09 -8.42 -28.35
N LYS A 46 2.58 -9.41 -27.59
CA LYS A 46 1.78 -10.52 -27.05
C LYS A 46 1.37 -10.33 -25.59
N CYS A 47 2.26 -9.91 -24.70
CA CYS A 47 1.98 -9.79 -23.26
C CYS A 47 2.08 -8.36 -22.70
N GLY A 48 2.51 -7.38 -23.49
CA GLY A 48 2.65 -5.99 -23.05
C GLY A 48 3.91 -5.70 -22.22
N ALA A 49 4.76 -6.69 -21.93
CA ALA A 49 6.01 -6.49 -21.21
C ALA A 49 6.95 -5.51 -21.92
N LYS A 50 7.58 -4.59 -21.18
CA LYS A 50 8.53 -3.61 -21.73
C LYS A 50 9.81 -4.30 -22.22
N LYS A 51 10.42 -3.78 -23.30
CA LYS A 51 11.75 -4.20 -23.79
C LYS A 51 12.76 -4.05 -22.65
N PRO A 52 13.47 -5.12 -22.26
CA PRO A 52 14.51 -5.07 -21.23
C PRO A 52 15.64 -4.10 -21.60
N GLU A 53 16.12 -3.31 -20.64
CA GLU A 53 17.17 -2.30 -20.83
C GLU A 53 18.58 -2.94 -20.73
N GLU A 54 19.52 -2.59 -21.62
CA GLU A 54 20.89 -3.14 -21.60
C GLU A 54 21.56 -2.98 -20.22
N ILE A 55 22.31 -3.99 -19.76
CA ILE A 55 23.11 -3.85 -18.54
C ILE A 55 24.39 -3.10 -18.91
N ILE A 56 24.63 -1.95 -18.29
CA ILE A 56 25.85 -1.17 -18.51
C ILE A 56 26.75 -1.32 -17.27
N CYS A 57 27.98 -1.77 -17.47
CA CYS A 57 28.97 -1.83 -16.40
C CYS A 57 29.20 -0.41 -15.84
N PRO A 58 29.03 -0.18 -14.53
CA PRO A 58 29.15 1.15 -13.94
C PRO A 58 30.58 1.70 -14.00
N ASP A 59 31.59 0.82 -14.06
CA ASP A 59 32.99 1.21 -13.96
C ASP A 59 33.63 1.47 -15.32
N CYS A 60 33.31 0.66 -16.34
CA CYS A 60 33.96 0.76 -17.66
C CYS A 60 33.00 0.96 -18.84
N GLY A 61 31.68 1.01 -18.60
CA GLY A 61 30.68 1.26 -19.64
C GLY A 61 30.45 0.10 -20.61
N THR A 62 31.08 -1.07 -20.40
CA THR A 62 30.81 -2.26 -21.22
C THR A 62 29.34 -2.64 -21.12
N LYS A 63 28.70 -2.81 -22.28
CA LYS A 63 27.30 -3.19 -22.41
C LYS A 63 27.17 -4.70 -22.47
N TYR A 64 26.18 -5.23 -21.78
CA TYR A 64 25.79 -6.62 -21.80
C TYR A 64 24.34 -6.74 -22.28
N PRO A 65 24.00 -7.84 -22.97
CA PRO A 65 22.62 -8.19 -23.24
C PRO A 65 21.79 -8.18 -21.96
N ALA A 66 20.52 -7.82 -22.12
CA ALA A 66 19.53 -7.81 -21.06
C ALA A 66 19.44 -9.15 -20.29
N ASP A 67 19.53 -10.24 -21.02
CA ASP A 67 19.41 -11.61 -20.52
C ASP A 67 20.76 -12.20 -20.11
N SER A 68 21.81 -11.38 -19.97
CA SER A 68 23.13 -11.87 -19.58
C SER A 68 23.13 -12.40 -18.15
N ASP A 69 23.62 -13.64 -17.99
CA ASP A 69 23.91 -14.28 -16.70
C ASP A 69 25.23 -13.80 -16.08
N ALA A 70 25.93 -12.85 -16.72
CA ALA A 70 27.21 -12.32 -16.24
C ALA A 70 27.03 -11.55 -14.93
N VAL A 71 27.62 -12.05 -13.85
CA VAL A 71 27.62 -11.39 -12.52
C VAL A 71 28.74 -10.35 -12.41
N PHE A 72 29.82 -10.54 -13.17
CA PHE A 72 30.98 -9.66 -13.20
C PHE A 72 31.25 -9.23 -14.63
N CYS A 73 31.77 -8.01 -14.77
CA CYS A 73 32.17 -7.45 -16.03
C CYS A 73 33.38 -8.24 -16.54
N GLY A 74 33.21 -9.01 -17.62
CA GLY A 74 34.32 -9.68 -18.30
C GLY A 74 35.41 -8.74 -18.84
N ASN A 75 35.17 -7.42 -18.89
CA ASN A 75 36.17 -6.44 -19.32
C ASN A 75 37.00 -5.87 -18.15
N CYS A 76 36.36 -5.44 -17.05
CA CYS A 76 37.07 -4.78 -15.94
C CYS A 76 36.97 -5.49 -14.58
N GLY A 77 36.23 -6.59 -14.48
CA GLY A 77 36.03 -7.35 -13.24
C GLY A 77 35.02 -6.73 -12.26
N ALA A 78 34.51 -5.52 -12.52
CA ALA A 78 33.50 -4.89 -11.67
C ALA A 78 32.22 -5.71 -11.60
N LYS A 79 31.55 -5.73 -10.44
CA LYS A 79 30.27 -6.43 -10.29
C LYS A 79 29.20 -5.74 -11.14
N LEU A 80 28.59 -6.48 -12.05
CA LEU A 80 27.48 -5.97 -12.85
C LEU A 80 26.25 -5.93 -11.95
N LYS A 81 25.53 -4.80 -11.99
CA LYS A 81 24.18 -4.72 -11.43
C LYS A 81 23.27 -5.49 -12.40
N GLN A 82 23.29 -6.82 -12.33
CA GLN A 82 22.27 -7.63 -12.98
C GLN A 82 20.92 -7.06 -12.58
N TYR A 83 20.02 -6.97 -13.57
CA TYR A 83 18.61 -6.63 -13.45
C TYR A 83 18.19 -6.59 -11.99
N ALA A 84 18.21 -5.39 -11.41
CA ALA A 84 17.30 -5.15 -10.31
C ALA A 84 15.94 -5.45 -10.92
N ALA A 85 15.35 -6.61 -10.61
CA ALA A 85 13.93 -6.81 -10.77
C ALA A 85 13.33 -5.49 -10.27
N ALA A 86 12.64 -4.76 -11.17
CA ALA A 86 12.23 -3.38 -10.91
C ALA A 86 11.75 -3.31 -9.47
N ALA A 87 12.43 -2.51 -8.63
CA ALA A 87 12.20 -2.52 -7.20
C ALA A 87 10.68 -2.42 -6.98
N ILE A 88 10.10 -3.50 -6.46
CA ILE A 88 8.65 -3.58 -6.30
C ILE A 88 8.30 -2.51 -5.28
N LYS A 89 7.69 -1.42 -5.75
CA LYS A 89 7.13 -0.38 -4.89
C LYS A 89 5.73 -0.82 -4.50
N TYR A 90 5.51 -0.93 -3.20
CA TYR A 90 4.24 -1.35 -2.62
C TYR A 90 3.41 -0.14 -2.17
N GLU A 91 4.04 0.90 -1.65
CA GLU A 91 3.34 2.12 -1.22
C GLU A 91 2.86 2.98 -2.41
N GLY A 92 1.80 3.75 -2.18
CA GLY A 92 1.29 4.71 -3.16
C GLY A 92 2.15 5.97 -3.30
N GLU A 93 1.70 6.91 -4.14
CA GLU A 93 2.41 8.17 -4.39
C GLU A 93 2.27 9.21 -3.25
N GLY A 94 1.39 8.95 -2.28
CA GLY A 94 1.10 9.85 -1.17
C GLY A 94 0.08 10.94 -1.50
N PHE A 95 -0.37 11.64 -0.46
CA PHE A 95 -1.52 12.54 -0.52
C PHE A 95 -1.14 13.96 -0.10
N THR A 96 -1.96 14.95 -0.48
CA THR A 96 -1.69 16.36 -0.17
C THR A 96 -2.09 16.71 1.26
N THR A 97 -3.06 15.98 1.81
CA THR A 97 -3.59 16.17 3.16
C THR A 97 -3.75 14.83 3.89
N PRO A 98 -3.77 14.82 5.23
CA PRO A 98 -4.04 13.59 5.98
C PRO A 98 -5.48 13.08 5.74
N GLU A 99 -6.45 13.97 5.52
CA GLU A 99 -7.83 13.62 5.17
C GLU A 99 -7.92 12.91 3.81
N GLU A 100 -7.16 13.33 2.80
CA GLU A 100 -7.09 12.64 1.52
C GLU A 100 -6.54 11.22 1.66
N ALA A 101 -5.47 11.04 2.45
CA ALA A 101 -4.90 9.72 2.72
C ALA A 101 -5.93 8.79 3.40
N LEU A 102 -6.63 9.31 4.41
CA LEU A 102 -7.66 8.56 5.11
C LEU A 102 -8.91 8.31 4.24
N THR A 103 -9.26 9.24 3.36
CA THR A 103 -10.33 9.06 2.37
C THR A 103 -9.99 7.89 1.45
N CYS A 104 -8.79 7.85 0.89
CA CYS A 104 -8.35 6.73 0.05
C CYS A 104 -8.50 5.38 0.76
N TYR A 105 -8.07 5.31 2.02
CA TYR A 105 -8.21 4.11 2.85
C TYR A 105 -9.68 3.70 3.05
N MET A 106 -10.55 4.63 3.44
CA MET A 106 -11.96 4.36 3.70
C MET A 106 -12.76 4.05 2.43
N GLU A 107 -12.45 4.72 1.32
CA GLU A 107 -13.01 4.40 0.02
C GLU A 107 -12.55 3.06 -0.51
N GLY A 108 -11.29 2.67 -0.25
CA GLY A 108 -10.83 1.31 -0.52
C GLY A 108 -11.67 0.27 0.20
N LEU A 109 -12.00 0.49 1.48
CA LEU A 109 -12.88 -0.40 2.24
C LEU A 109 -14.29 -0.43 1.64
N LYS A 110 -14.88 0.73 1.35
CA LYS A 110 -16.18 0.85 0.69
C LYS A 110 -16.21 0.12 -0.65
N ASN A 111 -15.16 0.24 -1.45
CA ASN A 111 -15.07 -0.39 -2.76
C ASN A 111 -14.69 -1.89 -2.68
N LEU A 112 -14.48 -2.43 -1.47
CA LEU A 112 -13.89 -3.75 -1.24
C LEU A 112 -12.58 -3.94 -2.03
N ASN A 113 -11.81 -2.87 -2.18
CA ASN A 113 -10.55 -2.82 -2.91
C ASN A 113 -9.39 -2.76 -1.92
N PHE A 114 -8.86 -3.94 -1.61
CA PHE A 114 -7.78 -4.09 -0.63
C PHE A 114 -6.50 -3.35 -1.04
N GLU A 115 -6.13 -3.39 -2.32
CA GLU A 115 -4.92 -2.71 -2.79
C GLU A 115 -5.08 -1.18 -2.76
N GLN A 116 -6.30 -0.64 -2.97
CA GLN A 116 -6.57 0.77 -2.74
C GLN A 116 -6.34 1.14 -1.27
N MET A 117 -6.84 0.33 -0.32
CA MET A 117 -6.60 0.57 1.11
C MET A 117 -5.10 0.57 1.43
N LEU A 118 -4.37 -0.41 0.88
CA LEU A 118 -2.93 -0.57 1.06
C LEU A 118 -2.12 0.57 0.42
N SER A 119 -2.58 1.14 -0.69
CA SER A 119 -1.92 2.27 -1.34
C SER A 119 -1.84 3.54 -0.48
N ALA A 120 -2.66 3.62 0.58
CA ALA A 120 -2.68 4.74 1.52
C ALA A 120 -1.49 4.75 2.50
N PHE A 121 -0.74 3.64 2.60
CA PHE A 121 0.33 3.49 3.58
C PHE A 121 1.69 3.91 3.06
N ALA A 122 2.55 4.37 3.97
CA ALA A 122 4.00 4.47 3.75
C ALA A 122 4.71 3.29 4.42
N TRP A 123 5.47 2.51 3.64
CA TRP A 123 6.35 1.47 4.18
C TRP A 123 7.79 1.74 3.81
N GLU A 124 8.06 1.96 2.53
CA GLU A 124 9.37 2.36 2.02
C GLU A 124 9.75 3.75 2.56
N THR A 125 8.89 4.76 2.35
CA THR A 125 9.13 6.12 2.83
C THR A 125 9.30 6.17 4.34
N GLN A 126 8.43 5.47 5.09
CA GLN A 126 8.55 5.42 6.56
C GLN A 126 9.87 4.76 6.99
N LEU A 127 10.30 3.69 6.32
CA LEU A 127 11.50 2.96 6.68
C LEU A 127 12.76 3.79 6.47
N GLU A 128 12.83 4.59 5.39
CA GLU A 128 13.94 5.50 5.09
C GLU A 128 14.17 6.55 6.19
N HIS A 129 13.09 6.96 6.86
CA HIS A 129 13.12 7.97 7.92
C HIS A 129 13.13 7.35 9.34
N TYR A 130 13.02 6.03 9.45
CA TYR A 130 12.77 5.37 10.73
C TYR A 130 13.93 5.52 11.72
N ASP A 131 13.65 6.08 12.90
CA ASP A 131 14.62 6.19 13.99
C ASP A 131 14.51 4.99 14.94
N LEU A 132 15.31 3.96 14.63
CA LEU A 132 15.40 2.75 15.45
C LEU A 132 15.98 3.03 16.84
N LYS A 133 16.85 4.03 17.00
CA LYS A 133 17.40 4.41 18.31
C LYS A 133 16.29 5.00 19.18
N ALA A 134 15.52 5.96 18.65
CA ALA A 134 14.37 6.52 19.36
C ALA A 134 13.34 5.44 19.73
N TYR A 135 13.12 4.44 18.85
CA TYR A 135 12.28 3.28 19.20
C TYR A 135 12.81 2.54 20.43
N PHE A 136 14.10 2.16 20.45
CA PHE A 136 14.67 1.40 21.57
C PHE A 136 14.77 2.21 22.86
N GLU A 137 15.11 3.50 22.77
CA GLU A 137 15.14 4.39 23.94
C GLU A 137 13.75 4.54 24.57
N ARG A 138 12.69 4.56 23.74
CA ARG A 138 11.31 4.59 24.23
C ARG A 138 10.86 3.26 24.83
N VAL A 139 11.12 2.16 24.13
CA VAL A 139 10.60 0.83 24.51
C VAL A 139 11.40 0.24 25.69
N GLY A 140 12.70 0.53 25.79
CA GLY A 140 13.57 0.09 26.88
C GLY A 140 13.85 -1.42 26.90
N VAL A 141 13.34 -2.17 25.94
CA VAL A 141 13.52 -3.62 25.80
C VAL A 141 13.58 -4.01 24.33
N TYR A 142 14.37 -5.04 24.04
CA TYR A 142 14.30 -5.76 22.77
C TYR A 142 13.54 -7.07 22.99
N GLN A 143 12.43 -7.23 22.28
CA GLN A 143 11.69 -8.49 22.21
C GLN A 143 11.43 -8.82 20.74
N LEU A 144 11.84 -10.01 20.31
CA LEU A 144 11.74 -10.44 18.91
C LEU A 144 10.30 -10.33 18.37
N THR A 145 9.30 -10.61 19.22
CA THR A 145 7.88 -10.54 18.82
C THR A 145 7.34 -9.11 18.66
N MET A 146 8.05 -8.08 19.15
CA MET A 146 7.65 -6.67 18.94
C MET A 146 7.97 -6.17 17.54
N ARG A 147 8.76 -6.91 16.76
CA ARG A 147 9.09 -6.64 15.35
C ARG A 147 9.48 -5.16 15.09
N PRO A 148 10.53 -4.64 15.77
CA PRO A 148 11.11 -3.35 15.38
C PRO A 148 11.63 -3.40 13.94
N ARG A 149 11.77 -2.25 13.31
CA ARG A 149 12.30 -2.16 11.94
C ARG A 149 13.81 -2.24 12.07
N MET A 150 14.37 -3.40 11.78
CA MET A 150 15.77 -3.70 12.05
C MET A 150 16.69 -2.96 11.09
N PRO A 151 17.99 -2.77 11.40
CA PRO A 151 18.92 -2.09 10.50
C PRO A 151 18.92 -2.71 9.10
N PHE A 152 18.84 -1.86 8.08
CA PHE A 152 18.71 -2.25 6.67
C PHE A 152 19.92 -1.85 5.83
N ALA A 153 21.10 -2.36 6.20
CA ALA A 153 22.37 -2.04 5.53
C ALA A 153 22.47 -2.54 4.06
N ASN A 154 21.45 -3.23 3.56
CA ASN A 154 21.37 -3.75 2.20
C ASN A 154 19.91 -3.93 1.76
N ASP A 155 19.71 -4.11 0.45
CA ASP A 155 18.39 -4.26 -0.18
C ASP A 155 17.58 -5.46 0.34
N PHE A 156 18.26 -6.52 0.78
CA PHE A 156 17.60 -7.69 1.37
C PHE A 156 16.88 -7.30 2.67
N MET A 157 17.58 -6.64 3.60
CA MET A 157 16.99 -6.21 4.86
C MET A 157 15.97 -5.08 4.68
N PHE A 158 16.19 -4.18 3.71
CA PHE A 158 15.20 -3.16 3.35
C PHE A 158 13.89 -3.82 2.89
N SER A 159 13.98 -4.71 1.91
CA SER A 159 12.83 -5.44 1.36
C SER A 159 12.12 -6.29 2.42
N ALA A 160 12.88 -6.93 3.32
CA ALA A 160 12.31 -7.71 4.42
C ALA A 160 11.52 -6.83 5.39
N ASN A 161 12.05 -5.67 5.80
CA ASN A 161 11.34 -4.73 6.66
C ASN A 161 10.04 -4.22 5.99
N VAL A 162 10.11 -3.80 4.73
CA VAL A 162 8.94 -3.32 3.96
C VAL A 162 7.85 -4.40 3.92
N ASN A 163 8.20 -5.64 3.59
CA ASN A 163 7.25 -6.74 3.54
C ASN A 163 6.64 -7.07 4.90
N VAL A 164 7.42 -7.02 5.99
CA VAL A 164 6.89 -7.21 7.35
C VAL A 164 5.93 -6.09 7.71
N MET A 165 6.24 -4.84 7.38
CA MET A 165 5.36 -3.70 7.64
C MET A 165 4.05 -3.82 6.86
N ARG A 166 4.13 -4.09 5.55
CA ARG A 166 2.96 -4.32 4.69
C ARG A 166 2.12 -5.48 5.18
N SER A 167 2.72 -6.63 5.45
CA SER A 167 2.01 -7.83 5.92
C SER A 167 1.31 -7.59 7.24
N ASN A 168 1.94 -6.88 8.19
CA ASN A 168 1.29 -6.55 9.46
C ASN A 168 0.06 -5.64 9.26
N GLN A 169 0.14 -4.61 8.41
CA GLN A 169 -1.04 -3.75 8.15
C GLN A 169 -2.14 -4.52 7.42
N ALA A 170 -1.79 -5.34 6.43
CA ALA A 170 -2.73 -6.19 5.71
C ALA A 170 -3.44 -7.19 6.65
N ASP A 171 -2.70 -7.85 7.54
CA ASP A 171 -3.27 -8.77 8.55
C ASP A 171 -4.30 -8.08 9.44
N LEU A 172 -4.00 -6.88 9.93
CA LEU A 172 -4.92 -6.13 10.78
C LEU A 172 -6.20 -5.72 10.04
N ILE A 173 -6.10 -5.33 8.77
CA ILE A 173 -7.28 -5.03 7.94
C ILE A 173 -8.11 -6.30 7.73
N TYR A 174 -7.46 -7.40 7.33
CA TYR A 174 -8.11 -8.69 7.10
C TYR A 174 -8.88 -9.17 8.34
N ARG A 175 -8.24 -9.17 9.51
CA ARG A 175 -8.86 -9.56 10.78
C ARG A 175 -10.00 -8.64 11.21
N SER A 176 -9.97 -7.37 10.79
CA SER A 176 -11.08 -6.44 11.03
C SER A 176 -12.29 -6.75 10.18
N ILE A 177 -12.06 -7.17 8.92
CA ILE A 177 -13.11 -7.64 8.04
C ILE A 177 -13.73 -8.93 8.60
N GLU A 178 -12.92 -9.88 9.05
CA GLU A 178 -13.42 -11.10 9.71
C GLU A 178 -14.26 -10.77 10.95
N ALA A 179 -13.75 -9.90 11.84
CA ALA A 179 -14.49 -9.47 13.02
C ALA A 179 -15.80 -8.77 12.65
N TYR A 180 -15.80 -7.95 11.60
CA TYR A 180 -17.00 -7.30 11.10
C TYR A 180 -18.03 -8.31 10.57
N ILE A 181 -17.60 -9.32 9.80
CA ILE A 181 -18.49 -10.35 9.26
C ILE A 181 -19.10 -11.18 10.41
N LEU A 182 -18.30 -11.52 11.42
CA LEU A 182 -18.74 -12.33 12.56
C LEU A 182 -19.61 -11.55 13.55
N GLY A 183 -19.53 -10.22 13.61
CA GLY A 183 -20.33 -9.41 14.52
C GLY A 183 -20.13 -9.81 15.98
N ASP A 184 -21.23 -10.08 16.71
CA ASP A 184 -21.19 -10.48 18.12
C ASP A 184 -20.51 -11.85 18.36
N ASP A 185 -20.40 -12.68 17.33
CA ASP A 185 -19.69 -13.96 17.40
C ASP A 185 -18.16 -13.80 17.28
N ALA A 186 -17.66 -12.60 16.95
CA ALA A 186 -16.23 -12.37 16.75
C ALA A 186 -15.45 -12.68 18.04
N PRO A 187 -14.30 -13.38 17.97
CA PRO A 187 -13.49 -13.68 19.15
C PRO A 187 -13.05 -12.43 19.94
N THR A 188 -12.98 -11.28 19.29
CA THR A 188 -12.68 -9.99 19.93
C THR A 188 -13.79 -9.51 20.87
N LYS A 189 -15.01 -10.02 20.72
CA LYS A 189 -16.20 -9.73 21.53
C LYS A 189 -16.52 -10.84 22.55
N THR A 190 -15.97 -12.04 22.39
CA THR A 190 -16.21 -13.14 23.32
C THR A 190 -15.22 -13.13 24.47
N ARG A 191 -15.71 -13.45 25.68
CA ARG A 191 -14.86 -13.52 26.89
C ARG A 191 -13.77 -14.60 26.81
N GLN A 192 -13.99 -15.65 26.02
CA GLN A 192 -13.02 -16.73 25.77
C GLN A 192 -11.95 -16.36 24.73
N GLY A 193 -12.16 -15.34 23.88
CA GLY A 193 -11.20 -14.99 22.81
C GLY A 193 -11.00 -16.09 21.76
N THR A 194 -11.85 -17.12 21.74
CA THR A 194 -11.70 -18.34 20.95
C THR A 194 -13.06 -18.92 20.60
N ILE A 195 -13.16 -19.57 19.45
CA ILE A 195 -14.32 -20.35 19.02
C ILE A 195 -13.89 -21.81 19.03
N THR A 196 -14.60 -22.65 19.79
CA THR A 196 -14.29 -24.08 19.93
C THR A 196 -15.28 -24.93 19.16
N PHE A 197 -14.79 -25.93 18.42
CA PHE A 197 -15.62 -26.87 17.68
C PHE A 197 -15.70 -28.21 18.40
N GLN A 198 -16.90 -28.74 18.60
CA GLN A 198 -17.08 -30.08 19.15
C GLN A 198 -16.74 -31.13 18.09
N LYS A 199 -16.05 -32.19 18.52
CA LYS A 199 -15.77 -33.34 17.65
C LYS A 199 -17.07 -34.05 17.26
N ASP A 200 -17.14 -34.54 16.02
CA ASP A 200 -18.30 -35.27 15.47
C ASP A 200 -19.62 -34.46 15.49
N SER A 201 -19.52 -33.12 15.40
CA SER A 201 -20.63 -32.16 15.31
C SER A 201 -20.66 -31.45 13.94
N ASN A 202 -21.69 -30.65 13.70
CA ASN A 202 -21.75 -29.73 12.55
C ASN A 202 -21.29 -28.29 12.88
N ASP A 203 -20.61 -28.07 14.01
CA ASP A 203 -20.22 -26.73 14.47
C ASP A 203 -19.39 -25.97 13.44
N VAL A 204 -18.51 -26.66 12.70
CA VAL A 204 -17.67 -26.05 11.65
C VAL A 204 -18.53 -25.53 10.50
N GLU A 205 -19.51 -26.31 10.05
CA GLU A 205 -20.43 -25.88 8.98
C GLU A 205 -21.27 -24.69 9.44
N VAL A 206 -21.79 -24.73 10.67
CA VAL A 206 -22.53 -23.61 11.28
C VAL A 206 -21.66 -22.35 11.35
N PHE A 207 -20.38 -22.48 11.70
CA PHE A 207 -19.44 -21.36 11.73
C PHE A 207 -19.14 -20.80 10.33
N LEU A 208 -18.87 -21.66 9.35
CA LEU A 208 -18.59 -21.22 7.98
C LEU A 208 -19.78 -20.48 7.36
N ASN A 209 -21.01 -20.94 7.63
CA ASN A 209 -22.23 -20.26 7.18
C ASN A 209 -22.37 -18.82 7.71
N LYS A 210 -21.66 -18.45 8.79
CA LYS A 210 -21.64 -17.05 9.28
C LYS A 210 -20.98 -16.10 8.29
N PHE A 211 -20.11 -16.58 7.39
CA PHE A 211 -19.47 -15.75 6.37
C PHE A 211 -20.38 -15.47 5.16
N GLU A 212 -21.48 -16.20 5.02
CA GLU A 212 -22.46 -16.03 3.94
C GLU A 212 -23.62 -15.09 4.32
N ASN A 213 -23.43 -14.24 5.32
CA ASN A 213 -24.49 -13.40 5.91
C ASN A 213 -24.71 -12.05 5.18
N GLY A 214 -23.94 -11.76 4.14
CA GLY A 214 -24.03 -10.52 3.38
C GLY A 214 -23.52 -9.26 4.11
N ARG A 215 -22.88 -9.37 5.29
CA ARG A 215 -22.36 -8.21 6.03
C ARG A 215 -21.26 -7.52 5.24
N LEU A 216 -20.33 -8.26 4.63
CA LEU A 216 -19.21 -7.67 3.90
C LEU A 216 -19.69 -6.65 2.85
N GLU A 217 -20.73 -7.02 2.09
CA GLU A 217 -21.33 -6.19 1.05
C GLU A 217 -21.98 -4.92 1.59
N LYS A 218 -22.40 -4.89 2.87
CA LYS A 218 -22.92 -3.66 3.49
C LYS A 218 -21.88 -2.54 3.54
N LEU A 219 -20.59 -2.85 3.61
CA LEU A 219 -19.53 -1.83 3.57
C LEU A 219 -19.56 -1.03 2.26
N THR A 220 -20.05 -1.61 1.16
CA THR A 220 -20.20 -0.89 -0.12
C THR A 220 -21.22 0.24 -0.06
N GLN A 221 -22.09 0.22 0.95
CA GLN A 221 -23.11 1.23 1.21
C GLN A 221 -22.61 2.33 2.14
N MET A 222 -21.31 2.37 2.46
CA MET A 222 -20.70 3.43 3.26
C MET A 222 -21.02 4.83 2.69
N THR A 223 -21.56 5.69 3.54
CA THR A 223 -21.87 7.10 3.22
C THR A 223 -21.35 8.02 4.31
N ASN A 224 -21.43 9.34 4.08
CA ASN A 224 -21.07 10.36 5.06
C ASN A 224 -19.68 10.17 5.70
N ILE A 225 -18.69 9.82 4.87
CA ILE A 225 -17.28 9.73 5.29
C ILE A 225 -16.88 11.11 5.80
N ARG A 226 -16.48 11.17 7.07
CA ARG A 226 -16.14 12.40 7.78
C ARG A 226 -15.01 12.16 8.77
N PHE A 227 -14.30 13.23 9.09
CA PHE A 227 -13.11 13.18 9.95
C PHE A 227 -13.37 13.96 11.22
N LEU A 228 -13.02 13.36 12.35
CA LEU A 228 -13.04 14.01 13.65
C LEU A 228 -11.63 14.15 14.21
N SER A 229 -11.46 15.13 15.09
CA SER A 229 -10.29 15.20 15.96
C SER A 229 -10.31 14.08 17.01
N PRO A 230 -9.16 13.67 17.55
CA PRO A 230 -9.10 12.72 18.66
C PRO A 230 -9.94 13.11 19.87
N ASP A 231 -10.00 14.40 20.22
CA ASP A 231 -10.74 14.89 21.38
C ASP A 231 -12.26 14.73 21.23
N ALA A 232 -12.77 14.70 20.00
CA ALA A 232 -14.19 14.52 19.74
C ALA A 232 -14.71 13.14 20.21
N ILE A 233 -13.84 12.13 20.30
CA ILE A 233 -14.21 10.78 20.77
C ILE A 233 -13.54 10.39 22.09
N THR A 234 -12.57 11.17 22.56
CA THR A 234 -11.84 10.92 23.81
C THR A 234 -12.27 11.83 24.96
N ASP A 235 -13.32 12.65 24.79
CA ASP A 235 -13.76 13.65 25.78
C ASP A 235 -12.61 14.54 26.27
N ASN A 236 -11.89 15.12 25.31
CA ASN A 236 -10.70 15.96 25.54
C ASN A 236 -9.50 15.28 26.21
N MET A 237 -9.52 13.94 26.40
CA MET A 237 -8.39 13.25 27.01
C MET A 237 -7.12 13.35 26.16
N PHE A 238 -7.23 13.38 24.82
CA PHE A 238 -6.05 13.44 23.95
C PHE A 238 -5.23 14.72 24.18
N SER A 239 -5.88 15.86 24.30
CA SER A 239 -5.22 17.15 24.57
C SER A 239 -4.93 17.43 26.06
N SER A 240 -5.25 16.49 26.95
CA SER A 240 -5.12 16.69 28.40
C SER A 240 -3.80 16.18 28.99
N GLY A 241 -3.31 16.86 30.04
CA GLY A 241 -2.19 16.39 30.86
C GLY A 241 -0.92 16.10 30.05
N LYS A 242 -0.35 14.90 30.23
CA LYS A 242 0.87 14.46 29.54
C LYS A 242 0.61 13.77 28.20
N ASN A 243 -0.65 13.65 27.78
CA ASN A 243 -1.01 12.88 26.59
C ASN A 243 -0.41 13.47 25.30
N PRO A 244 -0.38 14.80 25.08
CA PRO A 244 0.30 15.38 23.92
C PRO A 244 1.81 15.05 23.89
N GLU A 245 2.50 15.14 25.03
CA GLU A 245 3.92 14.77 25.12
C GLU A 245 4.16 13.27 24.87
N ASN A 246 3.26 12.42 25.39
CA ASN A 246 3.33 10.98 25.20
C ASN A 246 3.08 10.59 23.74
N PHE A 247 2.14 11.26 23.07
CA PHE A 247 1.88 11.11 21.64
C PHE A 247 3.13 11.43 20.81
N ILE A 248 3.78 12.57 21.07
CA ILE A 248 5.03 12.95 20.39
C ILE A 248 6.12 11.90 20.64
N LYS A 249 6.34 11.52 21.90
CA LYS A 249 7.34 10.50 22.26
C LYS A 249 7.06 9.16 21.60
N GLN A 250 5.80 8.73 21.53
CA GLN A 250 5.40 7.45 20.97
C GLN A 250 5.74 7.34 19.47
N ASN A 251 5.49 8.42 18.74
CA ASN A 251 5.59 8.44 17.28
C ASN A 251 6.94 8.96 16.77
N ALA A 252 7.82 9.46 17.64
CA ALA A 252 9.14 9.97 17.27
C ALA A 252 9.96 8.99 16.41
N CYS A 253 9.83 7.68 16.62
CA CYS A 253 10.56 6.69 15.83
C CYS A 253 10.12 6.61 14.36
N TYR A 254 8.98 7.21 13.98
CA TYR A 254 8.56 7.26 12.58
C TYR A 254 9.33 8.28 11.74
N GLY A 255 10.10 9.17 12.38
CA GLY A 255 10.95 10.15 11.70
C GLY A 255 10.20 11.09 10.75
N ALA A 256 8.89 11.25 10.96
CA ALA A 256 8.05 12.10 10.14
C ALA A 256 8.27 13.59 10.48
N ASP A 257 8.07 14.46 9.48
CA ASP A 257 8.04 15.92 9.70
C ASP A 257 6.87 16.32 10.59
N GLU A 258 5.77 15.56 10.48
CA GLU A 258 4.55 15.77 11.23
C GLU A 258 3.80 14.45 11.41
N THR A 259 3.18 14.28 12.56
CA THR A 259 2.33 13.12 12.85
C THR A 259 1.02 13.61 13.43
N VAL A 260 -0.09 13.10 12.89
CA VAL A 260 -1.44 13.39 13.35
C VAL A 260 -2.20 12.09 13.58
N ASN A 261 -3.16 12.14 14.50
CA ASN A 261 -4.22 11.14 14.59
C ASN A 261 -5.50 11.79 14.08
N LEU A 262 -6.16 11.11 13.15
CA LEU A 262 -7.52 11.42 12.73
C LEU A 262 -8.45 10.28 13.09
N VAL A 263 -9.72 10.59 13.28
CA VAL A 263 -10.78 9.60 13.42
C VAL A 263 -11.60 9.63 12.15
N GLY A 264 -11.53 8.55 11.37
CA GLY A 264 -12.41 8.34 10.23
C GLY A 264 -13.73 7.76 10.72
N MET A 265 -14.84 8.33 10.26
CA MET A 265 -16.18 7.87 10.58
C MET A 265 -17.05 7.81 9.32
N ALA A 266 -17.85 6.77 9.18
CA ALA A 266 -18.79 6.61 8.08
C ALA A 266 -20.06 5.90 8.54
N ASP A 267 -21.16 6.15 7.84
CA ASP A 267 -22.45 5.50 8.12
C ASP A 267 -22.57 4.25 7.23
N VAL A 268 -22.94 3.12 7.82
CA VAL A 268 -23.09 1.81 7.16
C VAL A 268 -24.48 1.26 7.45
N GLY A 269 -25.48 1.71 6.69
CA GLY A 269 -26.88 1.42 7.01
C GLY A 269 -27.28 2.06 8.35
N ASP A 270 -27.63 1.23 9.33
CA ASP A 270 -27.93 1.63 10.72
C ASP A 270 -26.71 1.55 11.66
N GLU A 271 -25.57 1.09 11.15
CA GLU A 271 -24.30 1.03 11.89
C GLU A 271 -23.44 2.26 11.61
N THR A 272 -22.49 2.53 12.50
CA THR A 272 -21.43 3.53 12.30
C THR A 272 -20.07 2.84 12.34
N LEU A 273 -19.26 3.09 11.31
CA LEU A 273 -17.88 2.64 11.23
C LEU A 273 -16.94 3.71 11.79
N TYR A 274 -15.96 3.28 12.57
CA TYR A 274 -14.87 4.11 13.08
C TYR A 274 -13.51 3.46 12.78
N CYS A 275 -12.56 4.26 12.29
CA CYS A 275 -11.14 3.91 12.25
C CYS A 275 -10.31 5.07 12.83
N CYS A 276 -9.15 4.76 13.40
CA CYS A 276 -8.32 5.74 14.10
C CYS A 276 -6.83 5.55 13.76
N PRO A 277 -6.44 5.76 12.50
CA PRO A 277 -5.06 5.54 12.08
C PRO A 277 -4.11 6.61 12.60
N THR A 278 -2.83 6.28 12.59
CA THR A 278 -1.75 7.26 12.70
C THR A 278 -1.32 7.66 11.29
N ILE A 279 -1.26 8.96 11.00
CA ILE A 279 -0.95 9.53 9.69
C ILE A 279 0.28 10.43 9.83
N CYS A 280 1.24 10.27 8.93
CA CYS A 280 2.49 11.02 8.94
C CYS A 280 2.68 11.80 7.65
N ARG A 281 3.34 12.96 7.77
CA ARG A 281 3.85 13.74 6.64
C ARG A 281 5.34 13.52 6.47
N TYR A 282 5.75 13.26 5.24
CA TYR A 282 7.15 13.20 4.80
C TYR A 282 7.29 14.14 3.60
N GLY A 283 8.02 15.24 3.75
CA GLY A 283 8.06 16.31 2.76
C GLY A 283 6.68 16.94 2.54
N ASP A 284 6.21 16.93 1.30
CA ASP A 284 4.90 17.45 0.88
C ASP A 284 3.80 16.38 0.84
N LYS A 285 4.08 15.14 1.25
CA LYS A 285 3.16 14.00 1.14
C LYS A 285 2.73 13.44 2.49
N TRP A 286 1.46 13.07 2.57
CA TRP A 286 0.84 12.40 3.71
C TRP A 286 0.55 10.94 3.42
N TYR A 287 0.69 10.11 4.44
CA TYR A 287 0.45 8.65 4.38
C TYR A 287 -0.06 8.13 5.72
N LEU A 288 -0.83 7.04 5.69
CA LEU A 288 -1.03 6.23 6.87
C LEU A 288 0.27 5.49 7.20
N VAL A 289 0.62 5.40 8.49
CA VAL A 289 1.76 4.58 8.95
C VAL A 289 1.33 3.45 9.88
N SER A 290 0.08 3.50 10.33
CA SER A 290 -0.54 2.50 11.19
C SER A 290 -2.06 2.62 11.12
N VAL A 291 -2.77 1.49 11.06
CA VAL A 291 -4.24 1.46 11.20
C VAL A 291 -4.74 1.79 12.61
N SER A 292 -3.84 1.80 13.59
CA SER A 292 -4.13 2.09 15.01
C SER A 292 -3.32 3.28 15.48
N SER A 293 -3.80 3.98 16.51
CA SER A 293 -3.19 5.21 17.01
C SER A 293 -3.24 5.34 18.53
N PHE A 294 -2.55 6.36 19.04
CA PHE A 294 -2.66 6.77 20.46
C PHE A 294 -4.12 7.05 20.86
N THR A 295 -4.97 7.49 19.92
CA THR A 295 -6.40 7.71 20.18
C THR A 295 -7.11 6.41 20.56
N ASN A 296 -6.83 5.29 19.89
CA ASN A 296 -7.39 3.97 20.25
C ASN A 296 -7.05 3.59 21.69
N MET A 297 -5.80 3.82 22.09
CA MET A 297 -5.33 3.50 23.45
C MET A 297 -6.09 4.30 24.51
N LEU A 298 -6.39 5.59 24.25
CA LEU A 298 -7.11 6.43 25.21
C LEU A 298 -8.56 6.00 25.41
N ILE A 299 -9.24 5.55 24.36
CA ILE A 299 -10.62 5.08 24.46
C ILE A 299 -10.72 3.63 24.98
N GLY A 300 -9.61 3.01 25.40
CA GLY A 300 -9.61 1.64 25.91
C GLY A 300 -9.89 0.59 24.83
N VAL A 301 -9.87 0.99 23.57
CA VAL A 301 -9.87 0.08 22.44
C VAL A 301 -8.47 -0.51 22.38
N SER A 302 -8.27 -1.65 23.05
CA SER A 302 -7.03 -2.42 22.98
C SER A 302 -6.88 -3.10 21.61
N ASN A 303 -7.11 -2.35 20.53
CA ASN A 303 -6.84 -2.76 19.15
C ASN A 303 -5.35 -2.66 18.87
N GLN A 304 -4.58 -3.56 19.48
CA GLN A 304 -3.39 -4.05 18.77
C GLN A 304 -3.78 -4.89 17.54
N TYR A 305 -5.07 -5.16 17.32
CA TYR A 305 -5.52 -6.19 16.37
C TYR A 305 -6.61 -5.79 15.36
N LEU A 306 -7.24 -4.61 15.46
CA LEU A 306 -8.26 -4.20 14.48
C LEU A 306 -8.01 -2.79 13.95
N ALA A 307 -8.15 -2.65 12.63
CA ALA A 307 -8.03 -1.44 11.86
C ALA A 307 -9.28 -0.55 11.89
N PHE A 308 -10.47 -1.15 12.10
CA PHE A 308 -11.72 -0.43 12.27
C PHE A 308 -12.68 -1.22 13.18
N VAL A 309 -13.70 -0.52 13.68
CA VAL A 309 -14.87 -1.11 14.35
C VAL A 309 -16.12 -0.59 13.67
N CYS A 310 -17.17 -1.41 13.58
CA CYS A 310 -18.44 -1.02 12.99
C CYS A 310 -19.58 -1.71 13.74
N GLY A 311 -20.61 -0.95 14.10
CA GLY A 311 -21.74 -1.45 14.87
C GLY A 311 -22.75 -0.35 15.18
N THR A 312 -23.80 -0.71 15.91
CA THR A 312 -24.84 0.23 16.34
C THR A 312 -24.42 0.94 17.63
N GLY A 313 -24.93 2.16 17.82
CA GLY A 313 -24.66 2.97 19.02
C GLY A 313 -23.40 3.83 18.92
N SER A 314 -22.95 4.34 20.06
CA SER A 314 -21.73 5.17 20.13
C SER A 314 -20.48 4.30 20.01
N LEU A 315 -19.33 4.92 19.71
CA LEU A 315 -18.04 4.23 19.78
C LEU A 315 -17.81 3.57 21.16
N PHE A 316 -18.28 4.19 22.24
CA PHE A 316 -18.20 3.60 23.59
C PHE A 316 -19.05 2.35 23.79
N ASP A 317 -20.17 2.22 23.08
CA ASP A 317 -21.02 1.03 23.13
C ASP A 317 -20.39 -0.11 22.34
N MET A 318 -19.74 0.22 21.22
CA MET A 318 -19.04 -0.75 20.37
C MET A 318 -17.78 -1.35 20.99
N ILE A 319 -17.22 -0.75 22.03
CA ILE A 319 -15.91 -1.15 22.58
C ILE A 319 -16.03 -1.80 23.97
N LYS A 320 -17.24 -1.85 24.53
CA LYS A 320 -17.61 -2.71 25.65
C LYS A 320 -17.89 -4.13 25.17
#